data_AF-A0A183G782-F1
#
_entry.id   AF-A0A183G782-F1
#
_cell.length_a   1.000
_cell.length_b   1.000
_cell.length_c   1.000
_cell.angle_alpha   90.00
_cell.angle_beta   90.00
_cell.angle_gamma   90.00
#
_symmetry.space_group_name_H-M   'P 1'
#
loop_
_entity.id
_entity.type
_entity.pdbx_description
1 polymer ?
#
loop_
_entity_poly.entity_id
_entity_poly.type
_entity_poly.pdbx_seq_one_letter_code
_entity_poly.pdbx_strand_id
1 'polypeptide(L)'
;MPEHNVEQRGLGGTMRLGRRTSVFLTEHCKLRKLYGRDEIEERHRHRYEVNPRFVPDLSKKGLLFVGMGVDETSCTSITKHSRTESSTALMKMAGDHQANEDLLAKITDLCHRGGDGVTRPALRMEMCELKDHPYFVGAQFHPEYLSHPLQPSPPFLGLLLAATGQLKGYLSGSKIPTPMLSLMEAAFPQLAGARI
;
A
#
# COMPACT_ATOMS: atom_id res chain seq x y z
N MET A 1 25.75 -14.79 5.22
CA MET A 1 24.79 -13.89 5.91
C MET A 1 24.13 -14.74 6.97
N PRO A 2 23.95 -14.29 8.23
CA PRO A 2 23.29 -15.10 9.25
C PRO A 2 21.77 -15.08 8.99
N GLU A 3 21.38 -15.82 7.96
CA GLU A 3 20.02 -16.27 7.72
C GLU A 3 19.73 -17.39 8.75
N HIS A 4 18.62 -17.29 9.47
CA HIS A 4 17.93 -18.43 10.09
C HIS A 4 18.76 -19.34 11.02
N ASN A 5 19.03 -18.90 12.25
CA ASN A 5 19.18 -19.85 13.36
C ASN A 5 17.91 -19.79 14.22
N VAL A 6 16.89 -20.56 13.80
CA VAL A 6 15.57 -20.65 14.45
C VAL A 6 15.69 -21.21 15.88
N GLU A 7 16.81 -21.86 16.21
CA GLU A 7 17.10 -22.46 17.50
C GLU A 7 17.57 -21.46 18.57
N GLN A 8 17.98 -20.25 18.20
CA GLN A 8 18.34 -19.17 19.15
C GLN A 8 17.27 -18.06 19.20
N ARG A 9 16.03 -18.43 19.56
CA ARG A 9 15.06 -17.45 20.08
C ARG A 9 15.51 -17.01 21.49
N GLY A 10 16.39 -16.02 21.61
CA GLY A 10 16.90 -15.75 22.97
C GLY A 10 17.76 -14.55 23.28
N LEU A 11 18.07 -13.64 22.34
CA LEU A 11 18.74 -12.37 22.68
C LEU A 11 17.92 -11.24 22.05
N GLY A 12 17.21 -10.49 22.89
CA GLY A 12 16.26 -9.46 22.46
C GLY A 12 16.89 -8.32 21.66
N GLY A 13 16.05 -7.52 20.99
CA GLY A 13 16.49 -6.29 20.30
C GLY A 13 17.06 -6.46 18.89
N THR A 14 16.68 -7.52 18.18
CA THR A 14 17.08 -7.73 16.77
C THR A 14 16.45 -6.69 15.84
N MET A 15 17.18 -6.34 14.77
CA MET A 15 16.69 -5.43 13.72
C MET A 15 15.62 -6.15 12.89
N ARG A 16 14.59 -5.42 12.41
CA ARG A 16 13.68 -5.96 11.38
C ARG A 16 14.45 -5.96 10.06
N LEU A 17 14.91 -7.14 9.67
CA LEU A 17 15.76 -7.35 8.49
C LEU A 17 15.16 -8.45 7.60
N GLY A 18 15.42 -8.33 6.30
CA GLY A 18 15.15 -9.36 5.30
C GLY A 18 13.78 -9.19 4.63
N ARG A 19 13.39 -10.21 3.86
CA ARG A 19 12.09 -10.23 3.19
C ARG A 19 11.00 -10.49 4.23
N ARG A 20 9.98 -9.63 4.28
CA ARG A 20 8.84 -9.73 5.19
C ARG A 20 7.55 -9.52 4.41
N THR A 21 6.48 -10.11 4.91
CA THR A 21 5.16 -10.00 4.31
C THR A 21 4.38 -8.85 4.95
N SER A 22 3.77 -8.03 4.11
CA SER A 22 2.87 -6.95 4.50
C SER A 22 1.51 -7.19 3.87
N VAL A 23 0.44 -7.00 4.63
CA VAL A 23 -0.95 -7.15 4.17
C VAL A 23 -1.63 -5.80 4.06
N PHE A 24 -2.45 -5.62 3.02
CA PHE A 24 -3.24 -4.40 2.86
C PHE A 24 -4.50 -4.42 3.73
N LEU A 25 -4.81 -3.27 4.33
CA LEU A 25 -5.96 -3.11 5.23
C LEU A 25 -7.23 -2.71 4.50
N THR A 26 -7.13 -2.15 3.30
CA THR A 26 -8.25 -1.66 2.47
C THR A 26 -8.07 -2.01 0.99
N GLU A 27 -9.18 -2.05 0.25
CA GLU A 27 -9.19 -2.12 -1.23
C GLU A 27 -8.92 -0.75 -1.88
N HIS A 28 -9.16 0.32 -1.12
CA HIS A 28 -9.20 1.68 -1.61
C HIS A 28 -7.87 2.42 -1.36
N CYS A 29 -6.73 1.78 -1.59
CA CYS A 29 -5.41 2.43 -1.53
C CYS A 29 -4.66 2.32 -2.86
N LYS A 30 -3.83 3.32 -3.16
CA LYS A 30 -3.08 3.40 -4.42
C LYS A 30 -2.04 2.29 -4.50
N LEU A 31 -1.33 2.01 -3.40
CA LEU A 31 -0.32 0.97 -3.35
C LEU A 31 -0.88 -0.41 -3.72
N ARG A 32 -2.01 -0.84 -3.13
CA ARG A 32 -2.62 -2.14 -3.45
C ARG A 32 -2.95 -2.25 -4.93
N LYS A 33 -3.51 -1.20 -5.52
CA LYS A 33 -3.85 -1.16 -6.95
C LYS A 33 -2.60 -1.22 -7.84
N LEU A 34 -1.50 -0.57 -7.44
CA LEU A 34 -0.23 -0.61 -8.16
C LEU A 34 0.45 -1.98 -8.06
N TYR A 35 0.43 -2.62 -6.90
CA TYR A 35 0.96 -3.97 -6.72
C TYR A 35 0.07 -5.05 -7.35
N GLY A 36 -1.25 -4.83 -7.43
CA GLY A 36 -2.21 -5.79 -7.95
C GLY A 36 -2.35 -7.04 -7.06
N ARG A 37 -2.03 -6.94 -5.76
CA ARG A 37 -2.03 -8.05 -4.79
C ARG A 37 -2.57 -7.61 -3.44
N ASP A 38 -3.11 -8.54 -2.68
CA ASP A 38 -3.67 -8.28 -1.34
C ASP A 38 -2.59 -8.30 -0.23
N GLU A 39 -1.46 -8.92 -0.53
CA GLU A 39 -0.24 -8.95 0.28
C GLU A 39 0.99 -8.81 -0.61
N ILE A 40 2.07 -8.28 -0.02
CA ILE A 40 3.34 -8.05 -0.69
C ILE A 40 4.47 -8.60 0.17
N GLU A 41 5.55 -9.00 -0.48
CA GLU A 41 6.80 -9.34 0.19
C GLU A 41 7.86 -8.33 -0.20
N GLU A 42 8.36 -7.57 0.76
CA GLU A 42 9.35 -6.53 0.54
C GLU A 42 10.52 -6.66 1.53
N ARG A 43 11.64 -6.01 1.23
CA ARG A 43 12.83 -6.07 2.10
C ARG A 43 12.80 -4.96 3.15
N HIS A 44 12.98 -5.33 4.41
CA HIS A 44 13.09 -4.41 5.53
C HIS A 44 14.53 -4.34 6.03
N ARG A 45 14.93 -3.16 6.52
CA ARG A 45 16.18 -2.95 7.24
C ARG A 45 16.04 -1.74 8.17
N HIS A 46 15.29 -1.91 9.25
CA HIS A 46 15.02 -0.83 10.20
C HIS A 46 14.82 -1.35 11.64
N ARG A 47 14.77 -0.44 12.61
CA ARG A 47 14.64 -0.77 14.05
C ARG A 47 13.43 -0.13 14.72
N TYR A 48 12.92 0.97 14.18
CA TYR A 48 11.89 1.77 14.82
C TYR A 48 10.55 1.54 14.13
N GLU A 49 9.50 1.49 14.95
CA GLU A 49 8.12 1.30 14.53
C GLU A 49 7.30 2.49 15.03
N VAL A 50 6.22 2.81 14.33
CA VAL A 50 5.24 3.77 14.86
C VAL A 50 4.55 3.17 16.09
N ASN A 51 4.41 3.96 17.15
CA ASN A 51 3.68 3.52 18.33
C ASN A 51 2.17 3.42 18.00
N PRO A 52 1.53 2.24 18.12
CA PRO A 52 0.12 2.04 17.78
C PRO A 52 -0.85 2.96 18.51
N ARG A 53 -0.47 3.52 19.67
CA ARG A 53 -1.30 4.47 20.42
C ARG A 53 -1.62 5.75 19.64
N PHE A 54 -0.72 6.18 18.75
CA PHE A 54 -0.90 7.42 17.97
C PHE A 54 -1.50 7.18 16.59
N VAL A 55 -1.54 5.92 16.14
CA VAL A 55 -1.98 5.55 14.79
C VAL A 55 -3.43 6.00 14.50
N PRO A 56 -4.43 5.76 15.40
CA PRO A 56 -5.80 6.20 15.16
C PRO A 56 -5.91 7.73 15.00
N ASP A 57 -5.18 8.49 15.80
CA ASP A 57 -5.23 9.97 15.76
C ASP A 57 -4.61 10.52 14.48
N LEU A 58 -3.48 9.95 14.04
CA LEU A 58 -2.85 10.30 12.76
C LEU A 58 -3.77 9.98 11.58
N SER A 59 -4.45 8.82 11.59
CA SER A 59 -5.38 8.46 10.52
C SER A 59 -6.62 9.34 10.47
N LYS A 60 -7.19 9.72 11.63
CA LYS A 60 -8.28 10.71 11.68
C LYS A 60 -7.89 12.06 11.09
N LYS A 61 -6.59 12.43 11.14
CA LYS A 61 -6.06 13.66 10.53
C LYS A 61 -5.71 13.51 9.05
N GLY A 62 -5.95 12.35 8.45
CA GLY A 62 -5.78 12.09 7.02
C GLY A 62 -4.56 11.25 6.64
N LEU A 63 -3.68 10.90 7.59
CA LEU A 63 -2.57 9.97 7.33
C LEU A 63 -3.05 8.53 7.53
N LEU A 64 -3.64 7.97 6.49
CA LEU A 64 -4.28 6.66 6.52
C LEU A 64 -3.22 5.57 6.52
N PHE A 65 -3.20 4.70 7.54
CA PHE A 65 -2.37 3.50 7.53
C PHE A 65 -3.07 2.41 6.72
N VAL A 66 -2.50 2.06 5.58
CA VAL A 66 -3.14 1.19 4.58
C VAL A 66 -2.57 -0.22 4.55
N GLY A 67 -1.51 -0.49 5.32
CA GLY A 67 -0.89 -1.80 5.37
C GLY A 67 -0.10 -2.06 6.65
N MET A 68 -0.07 -3.33 7.03
CA MET A 68 0.56 -3.79 8.26
C MET A 68 1.46 -5.01 7.99
N GLY A 69 2.53 -5.13 8.77
CA GLY A 69 3.38 -6.32 8.74
C GLY A 69 2.70 -7.51 9.40
N VAL A 70 2.82 -8.69 8.79
CA VAL A 70 2.54 -9.95 9.48
C VAL A 70 3.86 -10.52 9.96
N ASP A 71 4.01 -10.72 11.27
CA ASP A 71 5.14 -11.50 11.78
C ASP A 71 4.87 -12.98 11.44
N GLU A 72 5.94 -13.76 11.20
CA GLU A 72 5.93 -15.16 10.71
C GLU A 72 5.11 -16.17 11.55
N THR A 73 4.47 -15.72 12.63
CA THR A 73 3.73 -16.57 13.58
C THR A 73 2.22 -16.63 13.29
N SER A 74 1.69 -15.80 12.39
CA SER A 74 0.25 -15.76 12.09
C SER A 74 -0.06 -16.23 10.67
N CYS A 75 -0.07 -17.54 10.47
CA CYS A 75 -0.84 -18.13 9.37
C CYS A 75 -2.34 -18.10 9.73
N THR A 76 -3.15 -17.87 8.70
CA THR A 76 -4.61 -18.10 8.60
C THR A 76 -5.57 -17.10 9.28
N SER A 77 -6.41 -16.47 8.43
CA SER A 77 -7.82 -16.08 8.67
C SER A 77 -8.17 -14.59 8.55
N ILE A 78 -7.69 -13.85 7.54
CA ILE A 78 -8.28 -12.54 7.19
C ILE A 78 -8.30 -12.43 5.66
N THR A 79 -9.45 -12.71 5.03
CA THR A 79 -9.91 -12.20 3.71
C THR A 79 -10.79 -13.21 2.96
N LYS A 80 -12.10 -13.30 3.26
CA LYS A 80 -13.09 -13.73 2.26
C LYS A 80 -14.46 -13.10 2.57
N HIS A 81 -14.91 -12.20 1.71
CA HIS A 81 -16.31 -11.85 1.32
C HIS A 81 -16.26 -10.48 0.62
N SER A 82 -16.93 -10.14 -0.47
CA SER A 82 -17.68 -10.82 -1.55
C SER A 82 -18.09 -9.67 -2.50
N ARG A 83 -17.84 -9.78 -3.81
CA ARG A 83 -18.16 -8.74 -4.81
C ARG A 83 -19.55 -8.99 -5.41
N THR A 84 -20.33 -7.94 -5.63
CA THR A 84 -21.33 -7.87 -6.72
C THR A 84 -21.31 -6.49 -7.38
N GLU A 85 -21.45 -6.48 -8.70
CA GLU A 85 -21.30 -5.34 -9.60
C GLU A 85 -22.66 -4.70 -9.90
N SER A 86 -22.79 -3.38 -9.73
CA SER A 86 -23.71 -2.47 -10.47
C SER A 86 -23.92 -1.13 -9.74
N SER A 87 -22.92 -0.24 -9.68
CA SER A 87 -23.10 1.11 -9.08
C SER A 87 -21.97 2.12 -9.35
N THR A 88 -21.22 1.93 -10.44
CA THR A 88 -19.87 2.49 -10.65
C THR A 88 -19.80 4.02 -10.75
N ALA A 89 -20.91 4.71 -10.99
CA ALA A 89 -20.95 6.17 -11.10
C ALA A 89 -21.50 6.90 -9.85
N LEU A 90 -22.34 6.25 -9.04
CA LEU A 90 -22.93 6.84 -7.83
C LEU A 90 -22.11 6.54 -6.56
N MET A 91 -21.32 5.46 -6.54
CA MET A 91 -20.45 5.10 -5.41
C MET A 91 -19.20 5.98 -5.26
N LYS A 92 -18.84 6.79 -6.25
CA LYS A 92 -17.50 7.40 -6.33
C LYS A 92 -17.25 8.54 -5.34
N MET A 93 -18.30 9.07 -4.68
CA MET A 93 -18.17 10.09 -3.63
C MET A 93 -18.66 9.62 -2.26
N ALA A 94 -19.66 8.73 -2.21
CA ALA A 94 -20.09 8.09 -0.96
C ALA A 94 -19.14 6.95 -0.53
N GLY A 95 -18.55 6.24 -1.49
CA GLY A 95 -17.69 5.08 -1.26
C GLY A 95 -16.34 5.43 -0.66
N ASP A 96 -15.73 6.56 -1.04
CA ASP A 96 -14.44 6.96 -0.47
C ASP A 96 -14.60 7.39 1.00
N HIS A 97 -15.71 8.04 1.35
CA HIS A 97 -16.01 8.38 2.75
C HIS A 97 -16.32 7.13 3.57
N GLN A 98 -17.21 6.26 3.08
CA GLN A 98 -17.55 5.02 3.80
C GLN A 98 -16.33 4.09 3.95
N ALA A 99 -15.55 3.89 2.89
CA ALA A 99 -14.36 3.03 2.94
C ALA A 99 -13.27 3.58 3.87
N ASN A 100 -13.14 4.91 3.97
CA ASN A 100 -12.23 5.54 4.91
C ASN A 100 -12.72 5.38 6.36
N GLU A 101 -14.02 5.53 6.63
CA GLU A 101 -14.60 5.26 7.95
C GLU A 101 -14.42 3.78 8.34
N ASP A 102 -14.65 2.85 7.42
CA ASP A 102 -14.44 1.41 7.64
C ASP A 102 -12.97 1.10 7.94
N LEU A 103 -12.04 1.75 7.23
CA LEU A 103 -10.60 1.63 7.49
C LEU A 103 -10.23 2.21 8.86
N LEU A 104 -10.76 3.39 9.23
CA LEU A 104 -10.52 4.01 10.53
C LEU A 104 -11.04 3.14 11.69
N ALA A 105 -12.23 2.55 11.54
CA ALA A 105 -12.78 1.60 12.50
C ALA A 105 -11.88 0.36 12.64
N LYS A 106 -11.43 -0.21 11.52
CA LYS A 106 -10.51 -1.36 11.49
C LYS A 106 -9.16 -1.06 12.14
N ILE A 107 -8.57 0.11 11.84
CA ILE A 107 -7.32 0.57 12.46
C ILE A 107 -7.49 0.73 13.96
N THR A 108 -8.58 1.39 14.38
CA THR A 108 -8.86 1.64 15.80
C THR A 108 -8.97 0.32 16.56
N ASP A 109 -9.72 -0.63 16.03
CA ASP A 109 -9.87 -1.96 16.60
C ASP A 109 -8.54 -2.74 16.66
N LEU A 110 -7.74 -2.73 15.58
CA LEU A 110 -6.41 -3.36 15.57
C LEU A 110 -5.50 -2.76 16.65
N CYS A 111 -5.43 -1.43 16.75
CA CYS A 111 -4.62 -0.73 17.73
C CYS A 111 -5.10 -0.98 19.17
N HIS A 112 -6.42 -1.15 19.38
CA HIS A 112 -6.99 -1.48 20.69
C HIS A 112 -6.67 -2.91 21.12
N ARG A 113 -6.83 -3.87 20.20
CA ARG A 113 -6.50 -5.29 20.45
C ARG A 113 -5.01 -5.46 20.73
N GLY A 114 -4.18 -4.72 20.00
CA GLY A 114 -2.72 -4.68 20.16
C GLY A 114 -2.04 -6.04 19.98
N GLY A 115 -0.75 -6.08 20.30
CA GLY A 115 0.07 -7.28 20.38
C GLY A 115 1.23 -7.03 21.32
N ASP A 116 1.61 -8.05 22.11
CA ASP A 116 2.69 -7.95 23.10
C ASP A 116 4.05 -8.37 22.50
N GLY A 117 4.07 -8.85 21.25
CA GLY A 117 5.27 -9.36 20.59
C GLY A 117 5.80 -10.67 21.19
N VAL A 118 5.05 -11.27 22.13
CA VAL A 118 5.42 -12.48 22.86
C VAL A 118 4.33 -13.55 22.68
N THR A 119 3.10 -13.22 23.07
CA THR A 119 1.91 -14.08 22.97
C THR A 119 1.12 -13.79 21.69
N ARG A 120 1.07 -12.53 21.27
CA ARG A 120 0.37 -12.04 20.06
C ARG A 120 1.36 -11.24 19.21
N PRO A 121 1.38 -11.44 17.87
CA PRO A 121 2.24 -10.67 16.97
C PRO A 121 2.14 -9.17 17.23
N ALA A 122 3.28 -8.49 17.27
CA ALA A 122 3.30 -7.05 17.49
C ALA A 122 2.63 -6.35 16.29
N LEU A 123 1.72 -5.40 16.57
CA LEU A 123 1.09 -4.62 15.51
C LEU A 123 2.10 -3.61 14.96
N ARG A 124 2.43 -3.74 13.67
CA ARG A 124 3.36 -2.86 12.96
C ARG A 124 2.66 -2.26 11.74
N MET A 125 2.53 -0.95 11.72
CA MET A 125 2.03 -0.26 10.54
C MET A 125 3.20 0.07 9.61
N GLU A 126 3.17 -0.50 8.40
CA GLU A 126 4.30 -0.46 7.47
C GLU A 126 4.06 0.47 6.28
N MET A 127 2.79 0.75 5.97
CA MET A 127 2.40 1.55 4.80
C MET A 127 1.36 2.61 5.18
N CYS A 128 1.54 3.83 4.70
CA CYS A 128 0.57 4.91 4.85
C CYS A 128 0.37 5.73 3.57
N GLU A 129 -0.81 6.32 3.42
CA GLU A 129 -1.16 7.24 2.35
C GLU A 129 -1.80 8.50 2.93
N LEU A 130 -1.55 9.66 2.32
CA LEU A 130 -2.21 10.91 2.72
C LEU A 130 -3.51 11.06 1.91
N LYS A 131 -4.61 11.29 2.65
CA LYS A 131 -5.92 11.61 2.08
C LYS A 131 -5.82 12.90 1.24
N ASP A 132 -6.57 12.95 0.14
CA ASP A 132 -6.69 14.10 -0.76
C ASP A 132 -5.39 14.56 -1.45
N HIS A 133 -4.30 13.81 -1.32
CA HIS A 133 -3.05 14.05 -2.05
C HIS A 133 -2.96 13.19 -3.32
N PRO A 134 -2.51 13.74 -4.48
CA PRO A 134 -2.44 13.01 -5.74
C PRO A 134 -1.60 11.73 -5.62
N TYR A 135 -0.45 11.83 -4.96
CA TYR A 135 0.39 10.68 -4.60
C TYR A 135 1.27 11.01 -3.40
N PHE A 136 0.87 10.54 -2.22
CA PHE A 136 1.69 10.55 -1.01
C PHE A 136 1.63 9.14 -0.46
N VAL A 137 2.79 8.49 -0.45
CA VAL A 137 2.94 7.12 -0.02
C VAL A 137 4.16 7.06 0.89
N GLY A 138 3.96 6.55 2.10
CA GLY A 138 5.02 6.15 3.01
C GLY A 138 5.08 4.64 3.10
N ALA A 139 6.28 4.07 3.00
CA ALA A 139 6.54 2.66 3.22
C ALA A 139 7.79 2.51 4.10
N GLN A 140 7.75 1.56 5.04
CA GLN A 140 8.92 1.24 5.86
C GLN A 140 9.93 0.32 5.15
N PHE A 141 9.48 -0.45 4.18
CA PHE A 141 10.33 -1.34 3.39
C PHE A 141 11.11 -0.57 2.32
N HIS A 142 12.05 -1.27 1.69
CA HIS A 142 12.95 -0.76 0.66
C HIS A 142 12.49 -1.20 -0.75
N PRO A 143 11.65 -0.42 -1.44
CA PRO A 143 11.11 -0.76 -2.76
C PRO A 143 12.17 -0.88 -3.87
N GLU A 144 13.37 -0.37 -3.64
CA GLU A 144 14.47 -0.37 -4.59
C GLU A 144 15.04 -1.78 -4.87
N TYR A 145 15.00 -2.69 -3.90
CA TYR A 145 15.70 -3.98 -4.03
C TYR A 145 15.01 -5.00 -4.93
N LEU A 146 13.69 -4.88 -5.13
CA LEU A 146 12.91 -5.81 -5.95
C LEU A 146 12.59 -5.25 -7.35
N SER A 147 13.01 -4.02 -7.64
CA SER A 147 12.83 -3.37 -8.93
C SER A 147 13.74 -4.00 -10.00
N HIS A 148 13.22 -4.20 -11.21
CA HIS A 148 14.01 -4.66 -12.36
C HIS A 148 13.54 -4.00 -13.67
N PRO A 149 14.36 -3.99 -14.74
CA PRO A 149 14.06 -3.22 -15.96
C PRO A 149 12.71 -3.54 -16.62
N LEU A 150 12.23 -4.78 -16.50
CA LEU A 150 10.95 -5.23 -17.07
C LEU A 150 9.76 -5.01 -16.13
N GLN A 151 10.00 -4.87 -14.83
CA GLN A 151 8.97 -4.64 -13.82
C GLN A 151 9.50 -3.61 -12.82
N PRO A 152 9.20 -2.32 -13.03
CA PRO A 152 9.61 -1.28 -12.11
C PRO A 152 8.91 -1.45 -10.77
N SER A 153 9.56 -1.00 -9.70
CA SER A 153 8.96 -1.00 -8.37
C SER A 153 7.64 -0.23 -8.35
N PRO A 154 6.52 -0.81 -7.86
CA PRO A 154 5.22 -0.17 -7.90
C PRO A 154 5.16 1.21 -7.22
N PRO A 155 5.80 1.45 -6.05
CA PRO A 155 5.85 2.77 -5.44
C PRO A 155 6.53 3.83 -6.31
N PHE A 156 7.59 3.47 -7.05
CA PHE A 156 8.28 4.40 -7.95
C PHE A 156 7.51 4.63 -9.25
N LEU A 157 6.91 3.57 -9.81
CA LEU A 157 6.03 3.70 -10.97
C LEU A 157 4.85 4.64 -10.65
N GLY A 158 4.22 4.46 -9.49
CA GLY A 158 3.13 5.33 -9.03
C GLY A 158 3.56 6.79 -8.90
N LEU A 159 4.78 7.05 -8.40
CA LEU A 159 5.33 8.39 -8.29
C LEU A 159 5.50 9.06 -9.66
N LEU A 160 6.06 8.34 -10.63
CA LEU A 160 6.25 8.85 -11.99
C LEU A 160 4.90 9.09 -12.68
N LEU A 161 3.97 8.15 -12.59
CA LEU A 161 2.62 8.31 -13.13
C LEU A 161 1.87 9.48 -12.50
N ALA A 162 2.11 9.77 -11.23
CA ALA A 162 1.53 10.94 -10.57
C ALA A 162 2.14 12.23 -11.12
N ALA A 163 3.46 12.27 -11.30
CA ALA A 163 4.18 13.41 -11.84
C ALA A 163 3.76 13.72 -13.29
N THR A 164 3.42 12.70 -14.10
CA THR A 164 2.92 12.88 -15.46
C THR A 164 1.40 13.07 -15.56
N GLY A 165 0.67 13.02 -14.44
CA GLY A 165 -0.79 13.11 -14.43
C GLY A 165 -1.52 11.86 -14.94
N GLN A 166 -0.79 10.78 -15.26
CA GLN A 166 -1.33 9.55 -15.84
C GLN A 166 -1.82 8.54 -14.79
N LEU A 167 -1.55 8.77 -13.49
CA LEU A 167 -1.87 7.84 -12.42
C LEU A 167 -3.35 7.44 -12.37
N LYS A 168 -4.27 8.41 -12.46
CA LYS A 168 -5.72 8.11 -12.39
C LYS A 168 -6.15 7.20 -13.54
N GLY A 169 -5.64 7.45 -14.74
CA GLY A 169 -5.88 6.61 -15.92
C GLY A 169 -5.34 5.20 -15.71
N TYR A 170 -4.08 5.09 -15.26
CA TYR A 170 -3.44 3.80 -15.00
C TYR A 170 -4.21 2.96 -13.97
N LEU A 171 -4.58 3.55 -12.83
CA LEU A 171 -5.34 2.88 -11.78
C LEU A 171 -6.77 2.47 -12.22
N SER A 172 -7.32 3.12 -13.25
CA SER A 172 -8.60 2.75 -13.85
C SER A 172 -8.49 1.67 -14.94
N GLY A 173 -7.28 1.18 -15.23
CA GLY A 173 -7.01 0.19 -16.28
C GLY A 173 -6.79 0.78 -17.68
N SER A 174 -6.67 2.11 -17.80
CA SER A 174 -6.30 2.74 -19.08
C SER A 174 -4.84 2.40 -19.40
N LYS A 175 -4.57 2.05 -20.67
CA LYS A 175 -3.18 1.83 -21.13
C LYS A 175 -2.41 3.14 -21.05
N ILE A 176 -1.16 3.07 -20.55
CA ILE A 176 -0.24 4.20 -20.61
C ILE A 176 -0.02 4.50 -22.10
N PRO A 177 -0.15 5.76 -22.55
CA PRO A 177 0.15 6.13 -23.92
C PRO A 177 1.60 5.74 -24.24
N THR A 178 1.85 5.22 -25.45
CA THR A 178 3.23 4.96 -25.86
C THR A 178 4.02 6.28 -25.88
N PRO A 179 5.36 6.24 -25.75
CA PRO A 179 6.18 7.45 -25.82
C PRO A 179 5.90 8.26 -27.10
N MET A 180 5.69 7.58 -28.23
CA MET A 180 5.35 8.22 -29.50
C MET A 180 3.98 8.91 -29.45
N LEU A 181 2.95 8.27 -28.88
CA LEU A 181 1.63 8.90 -28.71
C LEU A 181 1.71 10.13 -27.80
N SER A 182 2.47 10.04 -26.70
CA SER A 182 2.67 11.18 -25.79
C SER A 182 3.38 12.35 -26.49
N LEU A 183 4.38 12.05 -27.32
CA LEU A 183 5.09 13.06 -28.13
C LEU A 183 4.18 13.67 -29.20
N MET A 184 3.35 12.86 -29.87
CA MET A 184 2.39 13.34 -30.86
C MET A 184 1.32 14.25 -30.25
N GLU A 185 0.78 13.88 -29.09
CA GLU A 185 -0.19 14.72 -28.36
C GLU A 185 0.45 16.05 -27.91
N ALA A 186 1.68 16.03 -27.42
CA ALA A 186 2.41 17.23 -27.02
C ALA A 186 2.78 18.14 -28.21
N ALA A 187 3.19 17.55 -29.34
CA ALA A 187 3.56 18.27 -30.55
C ALA A 187 2.33 18.80 -31.32
N PHE A 188 1.20 18.09 -31.25
CA PHE A 188 -0.02 18.42 -31.98
C PHE A 188 -1.27 18.34 -31.09
N PRO A 189 -1.49 19.32 -30.19
CA PRO A 189 -2.61 19.31 -29.24
C PRO A 189 -3.99 19.25 -29.92
N GLN A 190 -4.06 19.67 -31.18
CA GLN A 190 -5.29 19.81 -31.96
C GLN A 190 -5.83 18.47 -32.47
N LEU A 191 -5.01 17.41 -32.41
CA LEU A 191 -5.37 16.04 -32.84
C LEU A 191 -5.69 15.09 -31.67
N ALA A 192 -5.53 15.54 -30.42
CA ALA A 192 -5.69 14.72 -29.21
C ALA A 192 -7.11 14.15 -28.98
N GLY A 193 -8.10 14.54 -29.79
CA GLY A 193 -9.48 14.04 -29.74
C GLY A 193 -9.88 13.11 -30.89
N ALA A 194 -9.05 12.96 -31.93
CA ALA A 194 -9.35 12.12 -33.08
C ALA A 194 -8.97 10.66 -32.80
N ARG A 195 -9.81 9.97 -32.00
CA ARG A 195 -9.71 8.50 -31.87
C ARG A 195 -10.31 7.88 -33.12
N ILE A 196 -9.48 7.20 -33.91
CA ILE A 196 -9.89 6.30 -35.01
C ILE A 196 -10.41 5.00 -34.40
#